data_AF-A0AAW1FYF5-F1
#
_entry.id   AF-A0AAW1FYF5-F1
#
_cell.length_a   1.000
_cell.length_b   1.000
_cell.length_c   1.000
_cell.angle_alpha   90.00
_cell.angle_beta   90.00
_cell.angle_gamma   90.00
#
_symmetry.space_group_name_H-M   'P 1'
#
loop_
_entity.id
_entity.type
_entity.pdbx_description
1 polymer ?
#
loop_
_entity_poly.entity_id
_entity_poly.type
_entity_poly.pdbx_seq_one_letter_code
_entity_poly.pdbx_strand_id
1 'polypeptide(L)'
;MQIRGVLRTWAGPSAVRSCLLLLFIHVSAPVEARSQHGGQAQSRRAQQQQQQQLAHRERVEGAESFPLDFTAVEGNMDNFMVQIKNLAQSLYPCSAQKLDQDMKLHFLKNATCNDGSAAGYYIKESKGSKRWLLFLEGGWYCFNRQTCDSRYETMRRLMSSTTWPQTRTGTGILSPQPEENPHWWNANMVFIPYCSSDVWSGATPKTDHSDYAFMGSLIIKEVVNELLTKGLDNAKVLLLAGSSAGGTGVLLNVDHVAEQLQSQGHRGVRVRGLADSGWFLDNRQYKLTDCLDTISCAPTEAIKRGIRYWGGLVPESCRQAHVGEEWKCFFGYKVFPTLKSPVFVVQWLFDEAQLTVDNIHLTGQPVNEGQWRYIQNLAQELRSTLRDVPAMFSPACLSHELITRTSWVDIQVKGTSLPRALHCWDRSLQDNNHTNGSDHNHEKHKTPPVRGCPLHLIDSCPWPHCNPTCPTIRDQLTGQEMSVIQFLKHMGFDVQKMAQQHGMDPKKLLGMLNNGS
;
A
#
# COMPACT_ATOMS: atom_id res chain seq x y z
N MET A 1 71.14 24.72 0.22
CA MET A 1 71.39 23.33 -0.20
C MET A 1 70.06 22.77 -0.71
N GLN A 2 69.84 22.43 -1.99
CA GLN A 2 70.76 22.06 -3.08
C GLN A 2 71.68 20.87 -2.71
N ILE A 3 71.89 19.85 -3.54
CA ILE A 3 71.82 19.81 -5.02
C ILE A 3 71.55 18.38 -5.58
N ARG A 4 71.24 18.33 -6.90
CA ARG A 4 71.28 17.23 -7.93
C ARG A 4 71.99 15.91 -7.55
N GLY A 5 71.70 14.73 -8.14
CA GLY A 5 70.93 14.32 -9.34
C GLY A 5 71.55 13.01 -9.92
N VAL A 6 71.63 12.66 -11.22
CA VAL A 6 71.07 13.21 -12.48
C VAL A 6 71.33 12.24 -13.68
N LEU A 7 70.52 12.29 -14.76
CA LEU A 7 70.76 11.71 -16.14
C LEU A 7 70.77 10.16 -16.31
N ARG A 8 70.59 9.54 -17.51
CA ARG A 8 70.53 10.00 -18.94
C ARG A 8 69.57 9.09 -19.77
N THR A 9 68.57 9.65 -20.48
CA THR A 9 68.40 9.77 -21.98
C THR A 9 68.39 8.47 -22.81
N TRP A 10 67.63 8.34 -23.91
CA TRP A 10 67.13 9.33 -24.90
C TRP A 10 65.59 9.16 -25.13
N ALA A 11 64.85 9.57 -26.19
CA ALA A 11 65.14 10.19 -27.49
C ALA A 11 63.92 11.03 -28.04
N GLY A 12 63.87 11.31 -29.35
CA GLY A 12 62.78 11.95 -30.12
C GLY A 12 63.11 11.88 -31.62
N PRO A 13 62.65 12.78 -32.52
CA PRO A 13 61.56 13.78 -32.44
C PRO A 13 60.68 13.89 -33.73
N SER A 14 59.67 14.79 -33.77
CA SER A 14 59.17 15.59 -34.94
C SER A 14 57.80 16.24 -34.64
N ALA A 15 57.67 17.56 -34.55
CA ALA A 15 57.39 18.54 -35.64
C ALA A 15 55.93 18.49 -36.17
N VAL A 16 54.96 19.25 -35.61
CA VAL A 16 54.66 20.69 -35.81
C VAL A 16 53.98 21.03 -37.15
N ARG A 17 52.73 21.51 -37.09
CA ARG A 17 52.21 22.67 -37.87
C ARG A 17 50.84 23.16 -37.36
N SER A 18 50.58 24.46 -37.48
CA SER A 18 49.31 25.14 -37.14
C SER A 18 48.63 25.67 -38.41
N CYS A 19 47.33 25.98 -38.35
CA CYS A 19 46.76 27.17 -39.02
C CYS A 19 45.38 27.54 -38.47
N LEU A 20 44.88 28.73 -38.84
CA LEU A 20 43.68 29.42 -38.33
C LEU A 20 42.68 29.73 -39.47
N LEU A 21 41.59 30.43 -39.11
CA LEU A 21 40.69 31.29 -39.93
C LEU A 21 39.39 30.67 -40.49
N LEU A 22 38.27 31.38 -40.72
CA LEU A 22 37.53 32.49 -40.04
C LEU A 22 36.22 32.78 -40.86
N LEU A 23 35.02 32.75 -40.24
CA LEU A 23 33.71 33.37 -40.66
C LEU A 23 33.19 33.04 -42.11
N PHE A 24 32.05 33.51 -42.69
CA PHE A 24 30.91 34.43 -42.37
C PHE A 24 29.53 33.77 -42.78
N ILE A 25 28.39 33.96 -42.07
CA ILE A 25 27.23 34.88 -42.35
C ILE A 25 26.75 34.88 -43.83
N HIS A 26 25.50 34.60 -44.27
CA HIS A 26 24.13 35.12 -43.98
C HIS A 26 23.03 34.02 -44.14
N VAL A 27 21.73 34.09 -43.78
CA VAL A 27 20.76 35.07 -43.17
C VAL A 27 19.59 35.58 -44.08
N SER A 28 18.32 35.29 -43.69
CA SER A 28 16.99 35.85 -44.10
C SER A 28 16.06 35.07 -45.08
N ALA A 29 14.74 35.09 -44.78
CA ALA A 29 13.59 35.05 -45.72
C ALA A 29 13.10 36.54 -45.94
N PRO A 30 11.82 36.97 -46.20
CA PRO A 30 10.49 36.32 -46.38
C PRO A 30 9.56 36.98 -47.48
N VAL A 31 8.22 36.89 -47.29
CA VAL A 31 7.09 37.77 -47.79
C VAL A 31 6.14 37.22 -48.89
N GLU A 32 4.86 37.61 -48.78
CA GLU A 32 3.65 37.21 -49.51
C GLU A 32 3.18 38.23 -50.59
N ALA A 33 2.18 37.87 -51.42
CA ALA A 33 1.30 38.82 -52.13
C ALA A 33 -0.08 38.20 -52.51
N ARG A 34 -1.04 39.01 -52.99
CA ARG A 34 -2.49 38.71 -53.02
C ARG A 34 -3.21 38.86 -54.39
N SER A 35 -4.15 37.93 -54.64
CA SER A 35 -5.50 38.08 -55.27
C SER A 35 -5.73 38.73 -56.66
N GLN A 36 -6.49 38.05 -57.53
CA GLN A 36 -7.64 38.51 -58.37
C GLN A 36 -8.15 37.34 -59.26
N HIS A 37 -9.37 37.28 -59.86
CA HIS A 37 -10.72 37.78 -59.49
C HIS A 37 -11.80 37.17 -60.43
N GLY A 38 -13.10 37.16 -60.04
CA GLY A 38 -14.25 37.12 -60.97
C GLY A 38 -15.10 35.84 -61.11
N GLY A 39 -16.37 36.01 -61.54
CA GLY A 39 -17.26 34.94 -62.06
C GLY A 39 -18.51 34.61 -61.22
N GLN A 40 -19.72 34.76 -61.80
CA GLN A 40 -21.00 34.45 -61.14
C GLN A 40 -21.92 33.60 -62.04
N ALA A 41 -22.64 32.66 -61.40
CA ALA A 41 -23.88 31.99 -61.84
C ALA A 41 -23.87 30.99 -63.03
N GLN A 42 -24.82 30.03 -62.94
CA GLN A 42 -25.08 28.85 -63.81
C GLN A 42 -24.03 27.71 -63.61
N SER A 43 -24.39 26.46 -63.28
CA SER A 43 -25.67 25.74 -63.46
C SER A 43 -26.11 24.91 -62.24
N ARG A 44 -27.40 24.99 -61.86
CA ARG A 44 -28.02 24.13 -60.84
C ARG A 44 -28.49 22.79 -61.47
N ARG A 45 -27.63 21.77 -61.55
CA ARG A 45 -28.12 20.37 -61.76
C ARG A 45 -27.17 19.20 -61.39
N ALA A 46 -26.02 19.45 -60.77
CA ALA A 46 -25.00 18.42 -60.49
C ALA A 46 -24.72 18.20 -58.98
N GLN A 47 -25.68 18.44 -58.09
CA GLN A 47 -25.42 18.55 -56.64
C GLN A 47 -26.39 17.76 -55.75
N GLN A 48 -26.92 16.63 -56.24
CA GLN A 48 -27.92 15.83 -55.50
C GLN A 48 -27.63 14.31 -55.45
N GLN A 49 -26.42 13.88 -55.83
CA GLN A 49 -25.98 12.48 -55.74
C GLN A 49 -24.64 12.28 -54.99
N GLN A 50 -24.07 13.33 -54.38
CA GLN A 50 -22.78 13.25 -53.67
C GLN A 50 -22.86 13.73 -52.20
N GLN A 51 -24.04 13.64 -51.58
CA GLN A 51 -24.29 14.06 -50.19
C GLN A 51 -24.87 12.94 -49.31
N GLN A 52 -24.58 11.68 -49.64
CA GLN A 52 -25.12 10.50 -48.94
C GLN A 52 -24.06 9.49 -48.45
N GLN A 53 -22.76 9.85 -48.50
CA GLN A 53 -21.64 8.98 -48.07
C GLN A 53 -20.62 9.65 -47.12
N LEU A 54 -20.89 10.87 -46.61
CA LEU A 54 -19.99 11.60 -45.69
C LEU A 54 -20.66 12.04 -44.37
N ALA A 55 -21.81 11.45 -44.02
CA ALA A 55 -22.60 11.79 -42.83
C ALA A 55 -22.78 10.61 -41.84
N HIS A 56 -21.87 9.63 -41.84
CA HIS A 56 -21.85 8.59 -40.81
C HIS A 56 -20.42 8.09 -40.53
N ARG A 57 -19.69 8.87 -39.72
CA ARG A 57 -18.46 8.40 -39.05
C ARG A 57 -18.24 9.09 -37.68
N GLU A 58 -19.32 9.32 -36.95
CA GLU A 58 -19.20 9.55 -35.51
C GLU A 58 -18.70 8.25 -34.85
N ARG A 59 -17.62 8.36 -34.10
CA ARG A 59 -16.92 7.22 -33.51
C ARG A 59 -17.55 6.85 -32.18
N VAL A 60 -18.64 6.08 -32.23
CA VAL A 60 -19.29 5.51 -31.04
C VAL A 60 -18.41 4.40 -30.48
N GLU A 61 -17.37 4.75 -29.71
CA GLU A 61 -16.67 3.83 -28.81
C GLU A 61 -17.45 3.66 -27.50
N GLY A 62 -18.71 3.25 -27.64
CA GLY A 62 -19.48 2.66 -26.55
C GLY A 62 -19.07 1.20 -26.40
N ALA A 63 -18.72 0.79 -25.18
CA ALA A 63 -18.55 -0.63 -24.89
C ALA A 63 -19.94 -1.30 -24.88
N GLU A 64 -20.24 -2.10 -25.90
CA GLU A 64 -21.49 -2.86 -25.97
C GLU A 64 -21.55 -3.90 -24.84
N SER A 65 -22.23 -3.54 -23.75
CA SER A 65 -22.52 -4.45 -22.66
C SER A 65 -23.66 -5.40 -23.07
N PHE A 66 -23.32 -6.53 -23.70
CA PHE A 66 -24.28 -7.59 -23.96
C PHE A 66 -24.85 -8.13 -22.63
N PRO A 67 -26.16 -7.98 -22.35
CA PRO A 67 -26.77 -8.63 -21.20
C PRO A 67 -26.87 -10.13 -21.52
N LEU A 68 -26.10 -10.94 -20.80
CA LEU A 68 -26.27 -12.39 -20.84
C LEU A 68 -27.57 -12.75 -20.12
N ASP A 69 -28.55 -13.24 -20.88
CA ASP A 69 -29.76 -13.82 -20.32
C ASP A 69 -29.48 -15.24 -19.84
N PHE A 70 -29.69 -15.48 -18.54
CA PHE A 70 -29.44 -16.75 -17.88
C PHE A 70 -30.70 -17.60 -17.67
N THR A 71 -31.89 -17.14 -18.12
CA THR A 71 -33.17 -17.85 -17.94
C THR A 71 -33.22 -19.23 -18.58
N ALA A 72 -32.31 -19.54 -19.51
CA ALA A 72 -32.24 -20.82 -20.22
C ALA A 72 -31.37 -21.92 -19.56
N VAL A 73 -30.79 -21.70 -18.37
CA VAL A 73 -29.71 -22.57 -17.83
C VAL A 73 -30.12 -23.44 -16.61
N GLU A 74 -31.40 -23.54 -16.26
CA GLU A 74 -31.89 -24.33 -15.10
C GLU A 74 -31.78 -25.87 -15.24
N GLY A 75 -30.97 -26.39 -16.16
CA GLY A 75 -30.79 -27.84 -16.35
C GLY A 75 -29.41 -28.32 -16.81
N ASN A 76 -28.41 -27.44 -17.05
CA ASN A 76 -27.12 -27.88 -17.59
C ASN A 76 -25.92 -26.99 -17.19
N MET A 77 -25.86 -26.62 -15.91
CA MET A 77 -24.87 -25.68 -15.37
C MET A 77 -23.41 -26.17 -15.51
N ASP A 78 -23.15 -27.48 -15.42
CA ASP A 78 -21.80 -28.03 -15.59
C ASP A 78 -21.27 -27.87 -17.02
N ASN A 79 -22.09 -28.17 -18.04
CA ASN A 79 -21.73 -27.97 -19.45
C ASN A 79 -21.54 -26.48 -19.77
N PHE A 80 -22.37 -25.61 -19.19
CA PHE A 80 -22.18 -24.15 -19.32
C PHE A 80 -20.86 -23.67 -18.69
N MET A 81 -20.50 -24.18 -17.51
CA MET A 81 -19.20 -23.88 -16.87
C MET A 81 -18.01 -24.46 -17.65
N VAL A 82 -18.18 -25.61 -18.32
CA VAL A 82 -17.19 -26.14 -19.28
C VAL A 82 -17.06 -25.23 -20.51
N GLN A 83 -18.17 -24.74 -21.07
CA GLN A 83 -18.14 -23.80 -22.19
C GLN A 83 -17.47 -22.46 -21.82
N ILE A 84 -17.74 -21.91 -20.63
CA ILE A 84 -17.02 -20.72 -20.13
C ILE A 84 -15.52 -21.00 -19.97
N LYS A 85 -15.12 -22.14 -19.41
CA LYS A 85 -13.70 -22.53 -19.29
C LYS A 85 -13.03 -22.67 -20.66
N ASN A 86 -13.70 -23.31 -21.62
CA ASN A 86 -13.19 -23.49 -22.98
C ASN A 86 -13.07 -22.15 -23.71
N LEU A 87 -14.04 -21.24 -23.53
CA LEU A 87 -13.98 -19.88 -24.10
C LEU A 87 -12.85 -19.06 -23.48
N ALA A 88 -12.69 -19.10 -22.15
CA ALA A 88 -11.58 -18.45 -21.45
C ALA A 88 -10.22 -18.98 -21.91
N GLN A 89 -10.05 -20.31 -22.02
CA GLN A 89 -8.84 -20.94 -22.56
C GLN A 89 -8.60 -20.63 -24.04
N SER A 90 -9.65 -20.38 -24.83
CA SER A 90 -9.55 -20.00 -26.25
C SER A 90 -9.21 -18.52 -26.43
N LEU A 91 -9.62 -17.65 -25.51
CA LEU A 91 -9.29 -16.22 -25.50
C LEU A 91 -7.94 -15.93 -24.82
N TYR A 92 -7.47 -16.80 -23.92
CA TYR A 92 -6.19 -16.64 -23.22
C TYR A 92 -4.98 -16.44 -24.17
N PRO A 93 -4.82 -17.21 -25.28
CA PRO A 93 -3.81 -16.94 -26.32
C PRO A 93 -3.98 -15.60 -27.03
N CYS A 94 -5.21 -15.11 -27.23
CA CYS A 94 -5.45 -13.80 -27.83
C CYS A 94 -5.05 -12.64 -26.90
N SER A 95 -5.21 -12.81 -25.58
CA SER A 95 -4.64 -11.92 -24.57
C SER A 95 -3.14 -12.14 -24.29
N ALA A 96 -2.53 -13.23 -24.79
CA ALA A 96 -1.12 -13.55 -24.57
C ALA A 96 -0.14 -12.70 -25.40
N GLN A 97 -0.60 -11.59 -26.00
CA GLN A 97 0.25 -10.50 -26.48
C GLN A 97 0.89 -9.74 -25.31
N LYS A 98 1.71 -10.44 -24.51
CA LYS A 98 2.60 -9.95 -23.45
C LYS A 98 2.12 -8.65 -22.78
N LEU A 99 0.93 -8.69 -22.18
CA LEU A 99 0.39 -7.52 -21.48
C LEU A 99 1.41 -7.01 -20.48
N ASP A 100 1.56 -5.70 -20.41
CA ASP A 100 2.46 -5.04 -19.48
C ASP A 100 1.86 -5.14 -18.06
N GLN A 101 2.30 -6.15 -17.31
CA GLN A 101 1.75 -6.47 -15.99
C GLN A 101 2.36 -5.63 -14.86
N ASP A 102 3.52 -5.02 -15.11
CA ASP A 102 4.19 -4.17 -14.13
C ASP A 102 3.53 -2.78 -14.04
N MET A 103 3.66 -2.19 -12.86
CA MET A 103 3.44 -0.76 -12.64
C MET A 103 4.69 0.02 -13.08
N LYS A 104 4.52 1.22 -13.65
CA LYS A 104 5.60 2.06 -14.21
C LYS A 104 5.87 3.27 -13.33
N LEU A 105 7.15 3.57 -13.11
CA LEU A 105 7.60 4.67 -12.26
C LEU A 105 7.31 6.04 -12.89
N HIS A 106 6.73 6.93 -12.09
CA HIS A 106 6.63 8.37 -12.34
C HIS A 106 7.24 9.15 -11.17
N PHE A 107 8.01 10.19 -11.47
CA PHE A 107 8.60 11.09 -10.47
C PHE A 107 7.76 12.36 -10.33
N LEU A 108 7.52 12.76 -9.09
CA LEU A 108 6.86 14.01 -8.71
C LEU A 108 7.81 15.21 -8.90
N LYS A 109 7.24 16.40 -9.09
CA LYS A 109 8.01 17.65 -9.24
C LYS A 109 8.21 18.43 -7.93
N ASN A 110 7.27 18.31 -7.00
CA ASN A 110 7.15 19.21 -5.85
C ASN A 110 7.42 18.53 -4.48
N ALA A 111 7.76 17.24 -4.47
CA ALA A 111 8.01 16.47 -3.26
C ALA A 111 9.25 15.57 -3.41
N THR A 112 10.04 15.46 -2.35
CA THR A 112 11.32 14.75 -2.35
C THR A 112 11.40 13.66 -1.29
N CYS A 113 12.25 12.67 -1.55
CA CYS A 113 12.75 11.72 -0.58
C CYS A 113 13.69 12.40 0.44
N ASN A 114 14.03 11.71 1.54
CA ASN A 114 14.85 12.25 2.61
C ASN A 114 16.15 12.93 2.12
N ASP A 115 16.87 12.35 1.16
CA ASP A 115 18.13 12.92 0.66
C ASP A 115 17.96 14.20 -0.19
N GLY A 116 16.77 14.43 -0.77
CA GLY A 116 16.46 15.49 -1.72
C GLY A 116 16.21 15.01 -3.15
N SER A 117 16.35 13.71 -3.45
CA SER A 117 15.92 13.13 -4.73
C SER A 117 14.39 13.20 -4.90
N ALA A 118 13.91 13.29 -6.14
CA ALA A 118 12.48 13.39 -6.42
C ALA A 118 11.72 12.16 -5.91
N ALA A 119 10.64 12.36 -5.15
CA ALA A 119 9.74 11.28 -4.77
C ALA A 119 8.92 10.83 -5.99
N GLY A 120 8.15 9.74 -5.86
CA GLY A 120 7.43 9.18 -7.00
C GLY A 120 6.46 8.07 -6.63
N TYR A 121 5.84 7.49 -7.65
CA TYR A 121 4.87 6.42 -7.55
C TYR A 121 4.97 5.51 -8.77
N TYR A 122 4.68 4.24 -8.60
CA TYR A 122 4.47 3.31 -9.70
C TYR A 122 2.98 3.22 -10.02
N ILE A 123 2.58 3.23 -11.29
CA ILE A 123 1.17 3.07 -11.71
C ILE A 123 0.97 1.95 -12.73
N LYS A 124 -0.12 1.19 -12.59
CA LYS A 124 -0.72 0.38 -13.66
C LYS A 124 -2.18 0.78 -13.83
N GLU A 125 -2.46 1.48 -14.92
CA GLU A 125 -3.81 1.95 -15.29
C GLU A 125 -4.69 0.77 -15.73
N SER A 126 -5.97 0.80 -15.35
CA SER A 126 -7.02 -0.09 -15.88
C SER A 126 -8.14 0.74 -16.51
N LYS A 127 -8.10 0.83 -17.84
CA LYS A 127 -9.05 1.63 -18.62
C LYS A 127 -10.46 1.04 -18.51
N GLY A 128 -11.40 1.87 -18.06
CA GLY A 128 -12.77 1.47 -17.73
C GLY A 128 -13.00 1.15 -16.25
N SER A 129 -11.96 0.90 -15.47
CA SER A 129 -12.10 0.69 -14.02
C SER A 129 -12.25 2.00 -13.27
N LYS A 130 -13.32 2.10 -12.47
CA LYS A 130 -13.57 3.23 -11.56
C LYS A 130 -13.15 2.94 -10.11
N ARG A 131 -12.33 1.89 -9.89
CA ARG A 131 -11.64 1.61 -8.62
C ARG A 131 -10.17 2.03 -8.73
N TRP A 132 -9.67 2.68 -7.69
CA TRP A 132 -8.27 3.03 -7.53
C TRP A 132 -7.76 2.48 -6.19
N LEU A 133 -6.57 1.91 -6.20
CA LEU A 133 -5.87 1.45 -5.00
C LEU A 133 -4.51 2.14 -4.94
N LEU A 134 -4.29 2.96 -3.91
CA LEU A 134 -3.03 3.63 -3.63
C LEU A 134 -2.41 2.94 -2.42
N PHE A 135 -1.31 2.21 -2.62
CA PHE A 135 -0.60 1.50 -1.56
C PHE A 135 0.61 2.31 -1.06
N LEU A 136 0.69 2.48 0.26
CA LEU A 136 1.81 3.08 0.99
C LEU A 136 2.77 1.99 1.48
N GLU A 137 4.02 2.03 1.04
CA GLU A 137 5.06 1.14 1.55
C GLU A 137 5.38 1.40 3.04
N GLY A 138 5.80 0.36 3.76
CA GLY A 138 6.28 0.42 5.13
C GLY A 138 7.80 0.42 5.27
N GLY A 139 8.29 -0.03 6.42
CA GLY A 139 9.73 -0.18 6.69
C GLY A 139 10.31 0.87 7.66
N TRP A 140 9.80 0.90 8.90
CA TRP A 140 10.35 1.66 10.03
C TRP A 140 10.41 3.19 9.80
N TYR A 141 11.31 3.90 10.48
CA TYR A 141 11.45 5.35 10.47
C TYR A 141 12.83 5.77 11.03
N CYS A 142 13.13 7.07 11.10
CA CYS A 142 14.27 7.59 11.87
C CYS A 142 13.91 8.93 12.53
N PHE A 143 14.17 9.06 13.84
CA PHE A 143 13.60 10.16 14.67
C PHE A 143 14.63 11.21 15.12
N ASN A 144 15.88 11.09 14.70
CA ASN A 144 16.94 12.07 14.91
C ASN A 144 18.01 11.91 13.81
N ARG A 145 18.99 12.82 13.77
CA ARG A 145 20.09 12.77 12.79
C ARG A 145 20.84 11.43 12.80
N GLN A 146 21.30 10.97 13.96
CA GLN A 146 22.08 9.73 14.09
C GLN A 146 21.35 8.48 13.56
N THR A 147 20.07 8.32 13.85
CA THR A 147 19.25 7.21 13.34
C THR A 147 18.98 7.35 11.84
N CYS A 148 18.87 8.57 11.31
CA CYS A 148 18.73 8.80 9.87
C CYS A 148 20.03 8.58 9.10
N ASP A 149 21.18 9.00 9.64
CA ASP A 149 22.50 8.78 9.04
C ASP A 149 22.77 7.26 8.93
N SER A 150 22.57 6.51 10.02
CA SER A 150 22.70 5.04 10.01
C SER A 150 21.70 4.34 9.08
N ARG A 151 20.46 4.83 8.99
CA ARG A 151 19.44 4.33 8.05
C ARG A 151 19.79 4.66 6.60
N TYR A 152 20.45 5.79 6.33
CA TYR A 152 20.88 6.18 4.98
C TYR A 152 22.04 5.30 4.49
N GLU A 153 22.97 4.94 5.38
CA GLU A 153 24.04 3.97 5.10
C GLU A 153 23.51 2.55 4.86
N THR A 154 22.57 2.08 5.69
CA THR A 154 22.14 0.66 5.70
C THR A 154 20.89 0.35 4.86
N MET A 155 20.00 1.33 4.65
CA MET A 155 18.67 1.13 4.05
C MET A 155 18.31 2.18 3.00
N ARG A 156 19.31 2.73 2.28
CA ARG A 156 19.20 3.89 1.37
C ARG A 156 17.96 3.92 0.44
N ARG A 157 17.46 2.77 -0.04
CA ARG A 157 16.24 2.69 -0.87
C ARG A 157 14.99 3.30 -0.21
N LEU A 158 14.97 3.37 1.12
CA LEU A 158 13.90 3.91 1.97
C LEU A 158 14.15 5.38 2.38
N MET A 159 15.11 6.04 1.73
CA MET A 159 15.50 7.45 1.95
C MET A 159 15.85 8.20 0.66
N SER A 160 15.85 7.51 -0.48
CA SER A 160 16.34 8.01 -1.77
C SER A 160 15.67 7.25 -2.92
N SER A 161 15.35 7.94 -4.01
CA SER A 161 14.81 7.33 -5.23
C SER A 161 15.86 7.00 -6.29
N THR A 162 17.13 7.34 -6.06
CA THR A 162 18.21 7.24 -7.08
C THR A 162 18.50 5.82 -7.58
N THR A 163 18.00 4.79 -6.89
CA THR A 163 18.19 3.37 -7.24
C THR A 163 16.87 2.64 -7.53
N TRP A 164 15.77 3.36 -7.72
CA TRP A 164 14.46 2.76 -8.00
C TRP A 164 14.40 2.18 -9.44
N PRO A 165 13.93 0.92 -9.63
CA PRO A 165 13.74 0.36 -10.97
C PRO A 165 12.64 1.09 -11.73
N GLN A 166 12.68 1.08 -13.06
CA GLN A 166 11.68 1.79 -13.89
C GLN A 166 10.29 1.11 -13.89
N THR A 167 10.24 -0.18 -13.55
CA THR A 167 9.01 -0.96 -13.40
C THR A 167 8.99 -1.70 -12.06
N ARG A 168 7.79 -2.09 -11.60
CA ARG A 168 7.58 -2.88 -10.39
C ARG A 168 6.34 -3.78 -10.58
N THR A 169 6.53 -5.08 -10.45
CA THR A 169 5.42 -6.05 -10.45
C THR A 169 4.54 -5.85 -9.21
N GLY A 170 3.22 -5.89 -9.39
CA GLY A 170 2.25 -5.85 -8.28
C GLY A 170 2.03 -7.24 -7.70
N THR A 171 1.94 -7.35 -6.37
CA THR A 171 1.73 -8.62 -5.64
C THR A 171 0.65 -8.45 -4.57
N GLY A 172 0.05 -9.55 -4.14
CA GLY A 172 -1.12 -9.57 -3.25
C GLY A 172 -2.27 -8.72 -3.80
N ILE A 173 -2.76 -7.78 -3.00
CA ILE A 173 -3.83 -6.85 -3.37
C ILE A 173 -3.47 -5.88 -4.52
N LEU A 174 -2.19 -5.76 -4.88
CA LEU A 174 -1.71 -5.01 -6.06
C LEU A 174 -1.55 -5.91 -7.31
N SER A 175 -1.70 -7.23 -7.18
CA SER A 175 -1.52 -8.14 -8.31
C SER A 175 -2.62 -7.93 -9.37
N PRO A 176 -2.27 -7.94 -10.66
CA PRO A 176 -3.23 -7.89 -11.76
C PRO A 176 -3.85 -9.26 -12.08
N GLN A 177 -3.45 -10.34 -11.39
CA GLN A 177 -3.97 -11.69 -11.62
C GLN A 177 -5.22 -11.98 -10.77
N PRO A 178 -6.34 -12.46 -11.36
CA PRO A 178 -7.53 -12.84 -10.60
C PRO A 178 -7.29 -13.91 -9.53
N GLU A 179 -6.33 -14.82 -9.76
CA GLU A 179 -6.01 -15.94 -8.88
C GLU A 179 -5.35 -15.46 -7.58
N GLU A 180 -4.48 -14.45 -7.69
CA GLU A 180 -3.81 -13.82 -6.54
C GLU A 180 -4.65 -12.69 -5.94
N ASN A 181 -5.52 -12.04 -6.72
CA ASN A 181 -6.31 -10.88 -6.29
C ASN A 181 -7.80 -10.97 -6.70
N PRO A 182 -8.60 -11.87 -6.09
CA PRO A 182 -9.93 -12.26 -6.58
C PRO A 182 -10.98 -11.16 -6.76
N HIS A 183 -10.75 -9.97 -6.17
CA HIS A 183 -11.76 -8.90 -6.12
C HIS A 183 -11.25 -7.53 -6.61
N TRP A 184 -9.94 -7.27 -6.58
CA TRP A 184 -9.37 -5.97 -6.95
C TRP A 184 -8.38 -6.02 -8.12
N TRP A 185 -8.09 -7.19 -8.72
CA TRP A 185 -7.11 -7.35 -9.81
C TRP A 185 -7.26 -6.35 -10.98
N ASN A 186 -8.50 -5.95 -11.28
CA ASN A 186 -8.83 -4.99 -12.33
C ASN A 186 -9.04 -3.54 -11.81
N ALA A 187 -8.41 -3.15 -10.71
CA ALA A 187 -8.33 -1.76 -10.27
C ALA A 187 -7.20 -1.01 -11.01
N ASN A 188 -7.22 0.33 -10.92
CA ASN A 188 -6.03 1.12 -11.18
C ASN A 188 -5.10 0.96 -9.96
N MET A 189 -3.93 0.36 -10.16
CA MET A 189 -2.98 0.05 -9.09
C MET A 189 -1.91 1.13 -9.01
N VAL A 190 -1.67 1.64 -7.80
CA VAL A 190 -0.60 2.59 -7.51
C VAL A 190 0.20 2.11 -6.30
N PHE A 191 1.51 2.04 -6.43
CA PHE A 191 2.44 1.76 -5.33
C PHE A 191 3.31 3.00 -5.09
N ILE A 192 3.22 3.59 -3.89
CA ILE A 192 3.99 4.76 -3.48
C ILE A 192 5.13 4.27 -2.58
N PRO A 193 6.40 4.28 -3.04
CA PRO A 193 7.51 3.76 -2.24
C PRO A 193 7.85 4.71 -1.10
N TYR A 194 8.28 4.14 0.03
CA TYR A 194 8.48 4.90 1.25
C TYR A 194 9.92 5.41 1.34
N CYS A 195 10.14 6.66 0.94
CA CYS A 195 11.44 7.33 1.01
C CYS A 195 11.49 8.55 1.93
N SER A 196 10.51 8.68 2.84
CA SER A 196 10.36 9.84 3.74
C SER A 196 10.67 9.53 5.20
N SER A 197 10.78 8.26 5.62
CA SER A 197 11.21 7.83 6.97
C SER A 197 10.46 8.44 8.18
N ASP A 198 9.25 8.96 7.94
CA ASP A 198 8.43 9.79 8.83
C ASP A 198 7.03 9.22 9.11
N VAL A 199 6.82 7.92 8.85
CA VAL A 199 5.52 7.23 8.97
C VAL A 199 4.42 7.91 8.14
N TRP A 200 4.80 8.51 7.01
CA TRP A 200 3.92 9.28 6.12
C TRP A 200 3.30 10.54 6.77
N SER A 201 3.87 11.03 7.87
CA SER A 201 3.35 12.21 8.59
C SER A 201 3.98 13.54 8.17
N GLY A 202 5.22 13.52 7.65
CA GLY A 202 6.02 14.73 7.50
C GLY A 202 5.51 15.72 6.45
N ALA A 203 5.67 17.01 6.74
CA ALA A 203 5.41 18.12 5.83
C ALA A 203 6.57 19.13 5.72
N THR A 204 7.79 18.71 6.10
CA THR A 204 9.00 19.54 6.13
C THR A 204 9.87 19.30 4.90
N PRO A 205 9.97 20.26 3.95
CA PRO A 205 10.90 20.14 2.83
C PRO A 205 12.36 20.31 3.27
N LYS A 206 13.30 19.86 2.45
CA LYS A 206 14.73 20.09 2.71
C LYS A 206 15.07 21.58 2.56
N THR A 207 15.82 22.09 3.52
CA THR A 207 16.40 23.44 3.58
C THR A 207 17.91 23.34 3.78
N ASP A 208 18.64 24.45 3.60
CA ASP A 208 20.09 24.52 3.87
C ASP A 208 20.47 24.22 5.33
N HIS A 209 19.50 24.22 6.25
CA HIS A 209 19.67 24.02 7.68
C HIS A 209 19.20 22.63 8.16
N SER A 210 18.78 21.75 7.24
CA SER A 210 18.22 20.42 7.55
C SER A 210 18.89 19.33 6.70
N ASP A 211 19.50 18.34 7.35
CA ASP A 211 20.20 17.25 6.64
C ASP A 211 19.27 16.44 5.72
N TYR A 212 18.00 16.28 6.10
CA TYR A 212 16.98 15.49 5.40
C TYR A 212 15.65 16.24 5.23
N ALA A 213 14.93 15.93 4.15
CA ALA A 213 13.49 16.22 4.01
C ALA A 213 12.64 15.20 4.81
N PHE A 214 11.45 15.60 5.24
CA PHE A 214 10.42 14.71 5.81
C PHE A 214 9.07 15.13 5.23
N MET A 215 8.71 14.56 4.07
CA MET A 215 7.60 15.03 3.22
C MET A 215 6.51 13.98 3.00
N GLY A 216 6.41 12.93 3.81
CA GLY A 216 5.53 11.79 3.57
C GLY A 216 4.06 12.15 3.29
N SER A 217 3.47 13.07 4.05
CA SER A 217 2.08 13.52 3.82
C SER A 217 1.96 14.35 2.53
N LEU A 218 2.98 15.16 2.22
CA LEU A 218 3.06 15.94 0.98
C LEU A 218 3.27 15.05 -0.26
N ILE A 219 4.00 13.94 -0.15
CA ILE A 219 4.15 12.95 -1.22
C ILE A 219 2.78 12.36 -1.57
N ILE A 220 1.99 11.92 -0.57
CA ILE A 220 0.64 11.39 -0.79
C ILE A 220 -0.24 12.43 -1.49
N LYS A 221 -0.23 13.68 -1.00
CA LYS A 221 -0.98 14.80 -1.59
C LYS A 221 -0.61 15.04 -3.05
N GLU A 222 0.67 15.09 -3.39
CA GLU A 222 1.13 15.35 -4.75
C GLU A 222 0.90 14.15 -5.69
N VAL A 223 0.98 12.91 -5.21
CA VAL A 223 0.52 11.73 -5.98
C VAL A 223 -0.96 11.87 -6.31
N VAL A 224 -1.82 12.17 -5.34
CA VAL A 224 -3.26 12.37 -5.61
C VAL A 224 -3.50 13.50 -6.62
N ASN A 225 -2.76 14.61 -6.54
CA ASN A 225 -2.84 15.71 -7.52
C ASN A 225 -2.45 15.27 -8.94
N GLU A 226 -1.37 14.51 -9.12
CA GLU A 226 -1.02 14.00 -10.46
C GLU A 226 -2.03 12.95 -10.97
N LEU A 227 -2.51 12.06 -10.10
CA LEU A 227 -3.44 10.99 -10.49
C LEU A 227 -4.82 11.52 -10.92
N LEU A 228 -5.25 12.70 -10.46
CA LEU A 228 -6.44 13.38 -10.98
C LEU A 228 -6.32 13.65 -12.49
N THR A 229 -5.13 13.99 -12.98
CA THR A 229 -4.86 14.16 -14.42
C THR A 229 -4.82 12.84 -15.20
N LYS A 230 -4.81 11.70 -14.50
CA LYS A 230 -4.74 10.33 -15.03
C LYS A 230 -6.07 9.55 -14.89
N GLY A 231 -7.17 10.21 -14.51
CA GLY A 231 -8.50 9.59 -14.43
C GLY A 231 -8.99 9.25 -13.01
N LEU A 232 -8.27 9.66 -11.95
CA LEU A 232 -8.76 9.53 -10.56
C LEU A 232 -9.98 10.43 -10.31
N ASP A 233 -10.10 11.53 -11.05
CA ASP A 233 -11.25 12.45 -11.05
C ASP A 233 -12.59 11.75 -11.34
N ASN A 234 -12.53 10.66 -12.12
CA ASN A 234 -13.64 9.85 -12.60
C ASN A 234 -13.95 8.62 -11.73
N ALA A 235 -13.26 8.45 -10.61
CA ALA A 235 -13.35 7.28 -9.73
C ALA A 235 -14.67 7.20 -8.94
N LYS A 236 -15.08 5.97 -8.60
CA LYS A 236 -16.18 5.66 -7.66
C LYS A 236 -15.69 5.27 -6.27
N VAL A 237 -14.44 4.79 -6.17
CA VAL A 237 -13.74 4.43 -4.92
C VAL A 237 -12.24 4.69 -5.09
N LEU A 238 -11.65 5.35 -4.10
CA LEU A 238 -10.20 5.38 -3.86
C LEU A 238 -9.96 4.62 -2.54
N LEU A 239 -9.24 3.50 -2.60
CA LEU A 239 -8.76 2.78 -1.42
C LEU A 239 -7.31 3.18 -1.14
N LEU A 240 -7.09 3.93 -0.06
CA LEU A 240 -5.75 4.19 0.46
C LEU A 240 -5.36 3.00 1.35
N ALA A 241 -4.45 2.17 0.87
CA ALA A 241 -3.95 0.98 1.57
C ALA A 241 -2.50 1.19 2.01
N GLY A 242 -2.00 0.38 2.93
CA GLY A 242 -0.59 0.39 3.30
C GLY A 242 -0.26 -0.66 4.34
N SER A 243 0.99 -1.11 4.35
CA SER A 243 1.51 -2.12 5.30
C SER A 243 2.53 -1.50 6.26
N SER A 244 2.64 -2.00 7.49
CA SER A 244 3.61 -1.55 8.49
C SER A 244 3.48 -0.03 8.77
N ALA A 245 4.57 0.73 8.70
CA ALA A 245 4.57 2.19 8.76
C ALA A 245 3.66 2.85 7.69
N GLY A 246 3.45 2.20 6.54
CA GLY A 246 2.45 2.60 5.55
C GLY A 246 1.01 2.38 6.01
N GLY A 247 0.75 1.32 6.80
CA GLY A 247 -0.55 1.07 7.42
C GLY A 247 -0.91 2.13 8.47
N THR A 248 0.06 2.55 9.29
CA THR A 248 -0.11 3.73 10.15
C THR A 248 -0.28 5.01 9.31
N GLY A 249 0.46 5.13 8.21
CA GLY A 249 0.33 6.22 7.23
C GLY A 249 -1.09 6.37 6.64
N VAL A 250 -1.81 5.25 6.42
CA VAL A 250 -3.23 5.28 6.03
C VAL A 250 -4.07 5.97 7.11
N LEU A 251 -3.90 5.58 8.38
CA LEU A 251 -4.65 6.16 9.50
C LEU A 251 -4.38 7.66 9.67
N LEU A 252 -3.17 8.11 9.35
CA LEU A 252 -2.79 9.52 9.41
C LEU A 252 -3.26 10.37 8.22
N ASN A 253 -3.46 9.78 7.03
CA ASN A 253 -3.70 10.53 5.79
C ASN A 253 -5.06 10.27 5.11
N VAL A 254 -5.82 9.24 5.48
CA VAL A 254 -7.07 8.86 4.77
C VAL A 254 -8.10 10.00 4.74
N ASP A 255 -8.30 10.71 5.85
CA ASP A 255 -9.22 11.85 5.91
C ASP A 255 -8.67 13.07 5.16
N HIS A 256 -7.36 13.30 5.18
CA HIS A 256 -6.75 14.39 4.40
C HIS A 256 -6.86 14.16 2.88
N VAL A 257 -6.77 12.92 2.40
CA VAL A 257 -7.05 12.57 1.00
C VAL A 257 -8.54 12.77 0.68
N ALA A 258 -9.45 12.45 1.59
CA ALA A 258 -10.88 12.72 1.44
C ALA A 258 -11.19 14.24 1.38
N GLU A 259 -10.55 15.03 2.24
CA GLU A 259 -10.69 16.50 2.29
C GLU A 259 -10.05 17.18 1.07
N GLN A 260 -8.91 16.69 0.59
CA GLN A 260 -8.26 17.13 -0.65
C GLN A 260 -9.21 16.95 -1.85
N LEU A 261 -9.76 15.75 -2.04
CA LEU A 261 -10.68 15.47 -3.15
C LEU A 261 -11.99 16.27 -3.05
N GLN A 262 -12.54 16.43 -1.85
CA GLN A 262 -13.75 17.24 -1.64
C GLN A 262 -13.53 18.74 -1.90
N SER A 263 -12.37 19.29 -1.49
CA SER A 263 -12.03 20.70 -1.68
C SER A 263 -11.71 21.03 -3.15
N GLN A 264 -11.15 20.08 -3.91
CA GLN A 264 -10.95 20.20 -5.36
C GLN A 264 -12.20 19.87 -6.19
N GLY A 265 -13.34 19.55 -5.55
CA GLY A 265 -14.63 19.35 -6.21
C GLY A 265 -14.96 17.90 -6.60
N HIS A 266 -14.04 16.95 -6.42
CA HIS A 266 -14.19 15.53 -6.77
C HIS A 266 -15.05 14.74 -5.76
N ARG A 267 -16.20 15.32 -5.34
CA ARG A 267 -17.10 14.80 -4.30
C ARG A 267 -17.74 13.43 -4.62
N GLY A 268 -17.65 12.96 -5.87
CA GLY A 268 -18.08 11.61 -6.26
C GLY A 268 -17.09 10.50 -5.88
N VAL A 269 -15.83 10.84 -5.57
CA VAL A 269 -14.79 9.87 -5.22
C VAL A 269 -14.90 9.50 -3.75
N ARG A 270 -15.34 8.27 -3.47
CA ARG A 270 -15.45 7.75 -2.10
C ARG A 270 -14.08 7.24 -1.63
N VAL A 271 -13.45 7.97 -0.72
CA VAL A 271 -12.19 7.54 -0.07
C VAL A 271 -12.48 6.51 1.02
N ARG A 272 -11.59 5.52 1.14
CA ARG A 272 -11.61 4.48 2.17
C ARG A 272 -10.18 4.12 2.57
N GLY A 273 -9.96 3.60 3.78
CA GLY A 273 -8.65 3.14 4.25
C GLY A 273 -8.53 1.62 4.39
N LEU A 274 -7.34 1.06 4.14
CA LEU A 274 -6.96 -0.31 4.50
C LEU A 274 -5.59 -0.29 5.19
N ALA A 275 -5.60 -0.30 6.52
CA ALA A 275 -4.39 -0.28 7.34
C ALA A 275 -3.97 -1.72 7.69
N ASP A 276 -2.84 -2.18 7.15
CA ASP A 276 -2.24 -3.48 7.43
C ASP A 276 -1.02 -3.35 8.34
N SER A 277 -0.97 -4.12 9.43
CA SER A 277 0.18 -4.24 10.34
C SER A 277 0.69 -2.89 10.89
N GLY A 278 -0.21 -1.90 10.98
CA GLY A 278 0.06 -0.52 11.38
C GLY A 278 -0.69 -0.07 12.64
N TRP A 279 -1.33 -1.02 13.35
CA TRP A 279 -2.06 -0.79 14.60
C TRP A 279 -1.17 -1.20 15.79
N PHE A 280 -0.30 -0.28 16.19
CA PHE A 280 0.60 -0.46 17.33
C PHE A 280 -0.05 -0.05 18.65
N LEU A 281 0.52 -0.56 19.74
CA LEU A 281 0.23 -0.18 21.12
C LEU A 281 1.37 0.68 21.69
N ASP A 282 1.03 1.59 22.61
CA ASP A 282 1.97 2.42 23.36
C ASP A 282 2.25 1.84 24.77
N ASN A 283 2.37 0.52 24.82
CA ASN A 283 2.63 -0.29 26.01
C ASN A 283 4.07 -0.12 26.54
N ARG A 284 4.33 -0.71 27.71
CA ARG A 284 5.68 -0.75 28.30
C ARG A 284 6.42 -1.98 27.79
N GLN A 285 7.60 -1.77 27.22
CA GLN A 285 8.52 -2.82 26.76
C GLN A 285 8.74 -3.91 27.81
N TYR A 286 8.96 -5.15 27.36
CA TYR A 286 9.29 -6.28 28.25
C TYR A 286 10.63 -6.08 28.97
N LYS A 287 11.61 -5.48 28.28
CA LYS A 287 12.86 -4.97 28.84
C LYS A 287 12.96 -3.49 28.48
N LEU A 288 13.19 -2.62 29.44
CA LEU A 288 13.43 -1.21 29.16
C LEU A 288 14.85 -1.04 28.59
N THR A 289 14.97 -0.24 27.53
CA THR A 289 16.25 0.21 26.96
C THR A 289 16.29 1.72 26.83
N ASP A 290 17.48 2.29 26.79
CA ASP A 290 17.66 3.66 26.34
C ASP A 290 17.32 3.78 24.86
N CYS A 291 16.47 4.74 24.50
CA CYS A 291 16.12 5.05 23.11
C CYS A 291 17.32 5.68 22.38
N LEU A 292 18.23 4.84 21.88
CA LEU A 292 19.45 5.22 21.17
C LEU A 292 19.35 4.89 19.66
N ASP A 293 18.88 3.69 19.33
CA ASP A 293 18.62 3.25 17.95
C ASP A 293 17.10 3.19 17.64
N THR A 294 16.75 3.02 16.36
CA THR A 294 15.35 2.96 15.90
C THR A 294 14.58 1.73 16.42
N ILE A 295 15.27 0.59 16.58
CA ILE A 295 14.68 -0.75 16.71
C ILE A 295 14.36 -1.07 18.18
N SER A 296 15.27 -0.72 19.10
CA SER A 296 15.08 -0.93 20.54
C SER A 296 14.31 0.21 21.24
N CYS A 297 14.08 1.35 20.57
CA CYS A 297 13.42 2.48 21.19
C CYS A 297 11.92 2.24 21.43
N ALA A 298 11.48 2.45 22.68
CA ALA A 298 10.06 2.35 23.06
C ALA A 298 9.16 3.19 22.15
N PRO A 299 8.00 2.67 21.69
CA PRO A 299 7.21 3.30 20.62
C PRO A 299 6.71 4.71 20.99
N THR A 300 6.43 4.96 22.27
CA THR A 300 6.09 6.30 22.79
C THR A 300 7.19 7.33 22.55
N GLU A 301 8.44 7.01 22.90
CA GLU A 301 9.56 7.94 22.81
C GLU A 301 10.07 8.08 21.38
N ALA A 302 9.99 7.01 20.58
CA ALA A 302 10.26 7.04 19.15
C ALA A 302 9.36 8.07 18.44
N ILE A 303 8.04 7.98 18.63
CA ILE A 303 7.09 8.90 17.99
C ILE A 303 7.16 10.32 18.60
N LYS A 304 7.31 10.48 19.91
CA LYS A 304 7.47 11.81 20.55
C LYS A 304 8.68 12.59 20.03
N ARG A 305 9.77 11.89 19.67
CA ARG A 305 10.95 12.47 19.00
C ARG A 305 10.65 12.70 17.52
N GLY A 306 10.15 11.69 16.83
CA GLY A 306 9.84 11.68 15.41
C GLY A 306 8.93 12.83 14.99
N ILE A 307 7.75 12.97 15.58
CA ILE A 307 6.76 14.00 15.22
C ILE A 307 7.34 15.42 15.23
N ARG A 308 8.28 15.72 16.14
CA ARG A 308 8.97 17.02 16.23
C ARG A 308 10.05 17.17 15.17
N TYR A 309 10.79 16.10 14.88
CA TYR A 309 11.90 16.08 13.93
C TYR A 309 11.41 16.08 12.47
N TRP A 310 10.25 15.49 12.21
CA TRP A 310 9.62 15.42 10.88
C TRP A 310 8.76 16.64 10.52
N GLY A 311 8.37 17.44 11.52
CA GLY A 311 7.23 18.35 11.38
C GLY A 311 5.94 17.57 11.03
N GLY A 312 5.68 16.51 11.80
CA GLY A 312 4.65 15.51 11.49
C GLY A 312 3.24 16.06 11.66
N LEU A 313 2.43 15.92 10.61
CA LEU A 313 0.99 16.17 10.63
C LEU A 313 0.23 14.93 11.11
N VAL A 314 -0.92 15.17 11.75
CA VAL A 314 -1.86 14.15 12.22
C VAL A 314 -3.29 14.62 11.94
N PRO A 315 -4.28 13.72 11.80
CA PRO A 315 -5.67 14.09 11.51
C PRO A 315 -6.22 15.13 12.48
N GLU A 316 -6.87 16.17 11.94
CA GLU A 316 -7.29 17.34 12.72
C GLU A 316 -8.22 16.99 13.90
N SER A 317 -9.13 16.03 13.68
CA SER A 317 -10.03 15.52 14.72
C SER A 317 -9.29 14.81 15.85
N CYS A 318 -8.21 14.09 15.55
CA CYS A 318 -7.33 13.49 16.55
C CYS A 318 -6.47 14.54 17.27
N ARG A 319 -5.93 15.51 16.52
CA ARG A 319 -5.17 16.65 17.07
C ARG A 319 -5.99 17.41 18.12
N GLN A 320 -7.26 17.68 17.82
CA GLN A 320 -8.20 18.34 18.74
C GLN A 320 -8.58 17.47 19.95
N ALA A 321 -8.57 16.14 19.82
CA ALA A 321 -8.78 15.23 20.95
C ALA A 321 -7.54 15.08 21.86
N HIS A 322 -6.33 15.38 21.35
CA HIS A 322 -5.04 15.11 22.00
C HIS A 322 -4.07 16.31 21.92
N VAL A 323 -4.57 17.52 22.18
CA VAL A 323 -3.80 18.77 22.14
C VAL A 323 -2.57 18.71 23.07
N GLY A 324 -1.38 18.97 22.52
CA GLY A 324 -0.09 18.87 23.22
C GLY A 324 0.45 17.44 23.38
N GLU A 325 -0.31 16.44 22.93
CA GLU A 325 0.06 15.02 22.94
C GLU A 325 -0.21 14.36 21.58
N GLU A 326 0.03 15.09 20.49
CA GLU A 326 -0.29 14.69 19.10
C GLU A 326 0.38 13.36 18.67
N TRP A 327 1.47 12.98 19.35
CA TRP A 327 2.11 11.66 19.26
C TRP A 327 1.13 10.50 19.47
N LYS A 328 0.04 10.71 20.23
CA LYS A 328 -1.03 9.73 20.45
C LYS A 328 -1.73 9.33 19.15
N CYS A 329 -1.78 10.21 18.14
CA CYS A 329 -2.47 9.96 16.88
C CYS A 329 -1.78 8.97 15.94
N PHE A 330 -0.55 8.54 16.27
CA PHE A 330 0.14 7.44 15.58
C PHE A 330 -0.31 6.05 16.06
N PHE A 331 -1.04 5.97 17.18
CA PHE A 331 -1.52 4.71 17.76
C PHE A 331 -2.95 4.44 17.31
N GLY A 332 -3.15 3.33 16.60
CA GLY A 332 -4.37 3.07 15.83
C GLY A 332 -5.66 3.21 16.65
N TYR A 333 -5.65 2.69 17.87
CA TYR A 333 -6.81 2.71 18.77
C TYR A 333 -7.21 4.10 19.29
N LYS A 334 -6.34 5.11 19.14
CA LYS A 334 -6.59 6.51 19.55
C LYS A 334 -7.05 7.38 18.39
N VAL A 335 -6.46 7.18 17.21
CA VAL A 335 -6.83 7.92 16.00
C VAL A 335 -8.10 7.38 15.35
N PHE A 336 -8.30 6.05 15.30
CA PHE A 336 -9.44 5.42 14.62
C PHE A 336 -10.82 5.94 15.06
N PRO A 337 -11.12 6.17 16.37
CA PRO A 337 -12.40 6.75 16.80
C PRO A 337 -12.68 8.17 16.30
N THR A 338 -11.67 8.86 15.74
CA THR A 338 -11.77 10.24 15.24
C THR A 338 -11.82 10.34 13.71
N LEU A 339 -11.69 9.23 12.99
CA LEU A 339 -11.68 9.19 11.52
C LEU A 339 -13.10 9.27 10.95
N LYS A 340 -13.25 10.04 9.87
CA LYS A 340 -14.49 10.25 9.12
C LYS A 340 -14.63 9.20 8.01
N SER A 341 -13.52 8.83 7.38
CA SER A 341 -13.45 7.84 6.31
C SER A 341 -13.57 6.42 6.86
N PRO A 342 -14.30 5.51 6.20
CA PRO A 342 -14.35 4.12 6.64
C PRO A 342 -13.00 3.43 6.40
N VAL A 343 -12.44 2.84 7.46
CA VAL A 343 -11.17 2.10 7.42
C VAL A 343 -11.41 0.62 7.78
N PHE A 344 -10.77 -0.28 7.03
CA PHE A 344 -10.61 -1.68 7.38
C PHE A 344 -9.23 -1.90 8.03
N VAL A 345 -9.17 -2.62 9.15
CA VAL A 345 -7.91 -2.88 9.89
C VAL A 345 -7.48 -4.34 9.74
N VAL A 346 -6.27 -4.57 9.23
CA VAL A 346 -5.60 -5.87 9.18
C VAL A 346 -4.45 -5.84 10.18
N GLN A 347 -4.43 -6.74 11.16
CA GLN A 347 -3.41 -6.70 12.21
C GLN A 347 -3.10 -8.08 12.78
N TRP A 348 -1.85 -8.53 12.71
CA TRP A 348 -1.40 -9.73 13.41
C TRP A 348 -1.51 -9.54 14.92
N LEU A 349 -2.07 -10.51 15.65
CA LEU A 349 -2.19 -10.42 17.12
C LEU A 349 -0.85 -10.54 17.86
N PHE A 350 0.19 -11.03 17.15
CA PHE A 350 1.56 -11.12 17.64
C PHE A 350 2.49 -10.52 16.57
N ASP A 351 2.30 -9.24 16.27
CA ASP A 351 3.05 -8.54 15.22
C ASP A 351 4.56 -8.48 15.55
N GLU A 352 5.41 -8.85 14.59
CA GLU A 352 6.85 -8.91 14.82
C GLU A 352 7.48 -7.53 15.06
N ALA A 353 6.97 -6.46 14.45
CA ALA A 353 7.48 -5.11 14.69
C ALA A 353 7.07 -4.60 16.07
N GLN A 354 5.84 -4.88 16.53
CA GLN A 354 5.43 -4.60 17.91
C GLN A 354 6.31 -5.35 18.92
N LEU A 355 6.53 -6.65 18.72
CA LEU A 355 7.41 -7.44 19.60
C LEU A 355 8.85 -6.91 19.58
N THR A 356 9.33 -6.43 18.43
CA THR A 356 10.66 -5.86 18.30
C THR A 356 10.80 -4.55 19.11
N VAL A 357 9.88 -3.59 18.99
CA VAL A 357 9.91 -2.35 19.81
C VAL A 357 9.64 -2.59 21.30
N ASP A 358 9.06 -3.74 21.64
CA ASP A 358 8.89 -4.21 23.01
C ASP A 358 10.16 -4.88 23.59
N ASN A 359 11.26 -4.92 22.83
CA ASN A 359 12.51 -5.65 23.13
C ASN A 359 12.32 -7.17 23.32
N ILE A 360 11.44 -7.76 22.51
CA ILE A 360 11.26 -9.21 22.36
C ILE A 360 11.82 -9.65 21.01
N HIS A 361 12.99 -10.30 21.06
CA HIS A 361 13.61 -10.94 19.90
C HIS A 361 13.48 -12.46 20.05
N LEU A 362 13.07 -13.16 18.99
CA LEU A 362 12.76 -14.59 19.01
C LEU A 362 13.89 -15.38 18.34
N THR A 363 15.09 -15.22 18.88
CA THR A 363 16.38 -15.68 18.34
C THR A 363 16.68 -17.17 18.57
N GLY A 364 15.66 -18.02 18.45
CA GLY A 364 15.75 -19.47 18.61
C GLY A 364 16.04 -20.00 20.02
N GLN A 365 16.30 -19.13 21.00
CA GLN A 365 16.47 -19.51 22.41
C GLN A 365 15.11 -19.74 23.10
N PRO A 366 15.00 -20.67 24.07
CA PRO A 366 13.79 -20.89 24.86
C PRO A 366 13.29 -19.62 25.56
N VAL A 367 12.11 -19.14 25.16
CA VAL A 367 11.40 -18.04 25.80
C VAL A 367 11.01 -18.45 27.22
N ASN A 368 11.35 -17.59 28.18
CA ASN A 368 11.07 -17.80 29.61
C ASN A 368 9.61 -17.48 29.95
N GLU A 369 9.09 -18.01 31.06
CA GLU A 369 7.68 -17.89 31.45
C GLU A 369 7.20 -16.43 31.63
N GLY A 370 8.09 -15.50 32.01
CA GLY A 370 7.78 -14.07 32.09
C GLY A 370 7.55 -13.43 30.72
N GLN A 371 8.47 -13.68 29.78
CA GLN A 371 8.38 -13.22 28.39
C GLN A 371 7.21 -13.88 27.64
N TRP A 372 6.92 -15.17 27.90
CA TRP A 372 5.75 -15.84 27.36
C TRP A 372 4.45 -15.19 27.86
N ARG A 373 4.33 -14.94 29.17
CA ARG A 373 3.17 -14.25 29.75
C ARG A 373 3.00 -12.83 29.20
N TYR A 374 4.09 -12.11 28.96
CA TYR A 374 4.04 -10.81 28.29
C TYR A 374 3.42 -10.92 26.89
N ILE A 375 3.86 -11.88 26.07
CA ILE A 375 3.34 -12.11 24.71
C ILE A 375 1.85 -12.48 24.74
N GLN A 376 1.42 -13.28 25.72
CA GLN A 376 0.00 -13.60 25.93
C GLN A 376 -0.83 -12.37 26.33
N ASN A 377 -0.29 -11.49 27.19
CA ASN A 377 -0.94 -10.25 27.59
C ASN A 377 -1.04 -9.24 26.43
N LEU A 378 0.01 -9.09 25.63
CA LEU A 378 0.03 -8.21 24.45
C LEU A 378 -1.14 -8.53 23.50
N ALA A 379 -1.39 -9.80 23.23
CA ALA A 379 -2.52 -10.23 22.40
C ALA A 379 -3.89 -10.13 23.10
N GLN A 380 -3.97 -9.92 24.42
CA GLN A 380 -5.20 -9.57 25.11
C GLN A 380 -5.47 -8.06 25.05
N GLU A 381 -4.43 -7.24 25.26
CA GLU A 381 -4.48 -5.78 25.11
C GLU A 381 -4.85 -5.39 23.67
N LEU A 382 -4.18 -5.97 22.68
CA LEU A 382 -4.47 -5.72 21.26
C LEU A 382 -5.90 -6.12 20.88
N ARG A 383 -6.38 -7.31 21.31
CA ARG A 383 -7.80 -7.69 21.19
C ARG A 383 -8.76 -6.70 21.84
N SER A 384 -8.40 -6.14 22.99
CA SER A 384 -9.24 -5.16 23.68
C SER A 384 -9.40 -3.88 22.87
N THR A 385 -8.32 -3.38 22.26
CA THR A 385 -8.35 -2.18 21.39
C THR A 385 -9.13 -2.40 20.10
N LEU A 386 -9.09 -3.62 19.54
CA LEU A 386 -9.75 -3.97 18.29
C LEU A 386 -11.25 -4.29 18.44
N ARG A 387 -11.76 -4.40 19.69
CA ARG A 387 -13.14 -4.83 20.00
C ARG A 387 -14.21 -4.06 19.24
N ASP A 388 -14.10 -2.73 19.24
CA ASP A 388 -15.12 -1.84 18.69
C ASP A 388 -14.84 -1.42 17.24
N VAL A 389 -13.82 -2.02 16.60
CA VAL A 389 -13.51 -1.83 15.18
C VAL A 389 -14.47 -2.69 14.33
N PRO A 390 -15.38 -2.10 13.53
CA PRO A 390 -16.47 -2.84 12.89
C PRO A 390 -16.05 -3.65 11.65
N ALA A 391 -14.91 -3.31 11.05
CA ALA A 391 -14.40 -3.92 9.82
C ALA A 391 -12.90 -4.22 10.00
N MET A 392 -12.57 -5.48 10.29
CA MET A 392 -11.21 -5.86 10.65
C MET A 392 -10.92 -7.36 10.48
N PHE A 393 -9.64 -7.69 10.34
CA PHE A 393 -9.11 -9.04 10.19
C PHE A 393 -7.84 -9.19 11.03
N SER A 394 -7.89 -10.03 12.06
CA SER A 394 -6.80 -10.18 13.02
C SER A 394 -6.59 -11.64 13.44
N PRO A 395 -5.77 -12.38 12.67
CA PRO A 395 -5.41 -13.76 12.97
C PRO A 395 -4.32 -13.87 14.05
N ALA A 396 -4.33 -14.99 14.76
CA ALA A 396 -3.44 -15.28 15.87
C ALA A 396 -2.07 -15.87 15.45
N CYS A 397 -1.35 -15.16 14.58
CA CYS A 397 -0.04 -15.55 14.06
C CYS A 397 1.07 -14.61 14.54
N LEU A 398 2.30 -15.14 14.64
CA LEU A 398 3.52 -14.33 14.62
C LEU A 398 3.89 -14.07 13.15
N SER A 399 3.81 -12.81 12.71
CA SER A 399 4.20 -12.34 11.38
C SER A 399 4.16 -10.80 11.33
N HIS A 400 4.57 -10.19 10.22
CA HIS A 400 4.42 -8.74 9.95
C HIS A 400 4.14 -8.47 8.47
N GLU A 401 3.22 -7.56 8.16
CA GLU A 401 2.66 -7.31 6.82
C GLU A 401 1.89 -8.51 6.22
N LEU A 402 0.85 -8.24 5.45
CA LEU A 402 0.01 -9.26 4.80
C LEU A 402 -0.43 -8.88 3.38
N ILE A 403 -0.97 -7.69 3.15
CA ILE A 403 -1.78 -7.43 1.94
C ILE A 403 -1.01 -7.41 0.61
N THR A 404 0.32 -7.35 0.65
CA THR A 404 1.22 -7.42 -0.53
C THR A 404 1.87 -8.79 -0.72
N ARG A 405 1.67 -9.75 0.19
CA ARG A 405 2.19 -11.12 0.06
C ARG A 405 1.37 -11.89 -0.99
N THR A 406 2.03 -12.74 -1.78
CA THR A 406 1.34 -13.65 -2.71
C THR A 406 0.35 -14.58 -2.00
N SER A 407 0.73 -15.09 -0.82
CA SER A 407 -0.08 -15.96 0.04
C SER A 407 -1.13 -15.24 0.90
N TRP A 408 -1.43 -13.97 0.64
CA TRP A 408 -2.46 -13.23 1.41
C TRP A 408 -3.88 -13.80 1.24
N VAL A 409 -4.09 -14.63 0.22
CA VAL A 409 -5.34 -15.36 -0.04
C VAL A 409 -5.55 -16.55 0.90
N ASP A 410 -4.46 -17.13 1.42
CA ASP A 410 -4.46 -18.39 2.18
C ASP A 410 -4.87 -18.19 3.64
N ILE A 411 -4.56 -17.02 4.21
CA ILE A 411 -4.81 -16.68 5.61
C ILE A 411 -6.30 -16.52 5.86
N GLN A 412 -6.85 -17.23 6.85
CA GLN A 412 -8.26 -17.22 7.21
C GLN A 412 -8.47 -17.00 8.70
N VAL A 413 -9.54 -16.29 9.04
CA VAL A 413 -10.09 -16.24 10.40
C VAL A 413 -11.52 -16.77 10.33
N LYS A 414 -11.85 -17.75 11.19
CA LYS A 414 -13.19 -18.38 11.25
C LYS A 414 -13.71 -18.85 9.86
N GLY A 415 -12.82 -19.44 9.05
CA GLY A 415 -13.13 -19.94 7.70
C GLY A 415 -13.40 -18.86 6.65
N THR A 416 -13.04 -17.59 6.92
CA THR A 416 -13.12 -16.48 5.96
C THR A 416 -11.73 -15.95 5.67
N SER A 417 -11.31 -15.89 4.41
CA SER A 417 -10.03 -15.31 4.00
C SER A 417 -10.08 -13.78 3.93
N LEU A 418 -8.93 -13.12 4.02
CA LEU A 418 -8.85 -11.65 3.96
C LEU A 418 -9.44 -11.04 2.66
N PRO A 419 -9.17 -11.56 1.44
CA PRO A 419 -9.81 -11.04 0.23
C PRO A 419 -11.35 -11.09 0.32
N ARG A 420 -11.90 -12.19 0.85
CA ARG A 420 -13.36 -12.34 1.07
C ARG A 420 -13.89 -11.33 2.08
N ALA A 421 -13.17 -11.08 3.17
CA ALA A 421 -13.54 -10.07 4.17
C ALA A 421 -13.59 -8.66 3.56
N LEU A 422 -12.61 -8.28 2.72
CA LEU A 422 -12.60 -7.00 2.01
C LEU A 422 -13.73 -6.88 0.98
N HIS A 423 -14.10 -7.98 0.31
CA HIS A 423 -15.28 -7.99 -0.58
C HIS A 423 -16.59 -7.81 0.19
N CYS A 424 -16.76 -8.49 1.33
CA CYS A 424 -17.89 -8.28 2.22
C CYS A 424 -17.99 -6.82 2.71
N TRP A 425 -16.85 -6.21 3.02
CA TRP A 425 -16.77 -4.80 3.42
C TRP A 425 -17.15 -3.85 2.28
N ASP A 426 -16.64 -4.02 1.06
CA ASP A 426 -17.03 -3.21 -0.10
C ASP A 426 -18.55 -3.26 -0.34
N ARG A 427 -19.16 -4.45 -0.23
CA ARG A 427 -20.62 -4.63 -0.32
C ARG A 427 -21.38 -3.88 0.77
N SER A 428 -20.97 -4.00 2.04
CA SER A 428 -21.60 -3.26 3.15
C SER A 428 -21.56 -1.74 2.96
N LEU A 429 -20.52 -1.23 2.28
CA LEU A 429 -20.35 0.17 1.88
C LEU A 429 -20.93 0.50 0.49
N GLN A 430 -21.81 -0.36 -0.04
CA GLN A 430 -22.67 -0.12 -1.20
C GLN A 430 -24.14 -0.17 -0.77
N ASP A 431 -24.53 -1.19 0.01
CA ASP A 431 -25.90 -1.37 0.51
C ASP A 431 -26.39 -0.14 1.31
N ASN A 432 -25.54 0.42 2.18
CA ASN A 432 -25.82 1.63 2.98
C ASN A 432 -26.01 2.92 2.14
N ASN A 433 -25.71 2.93 0.84
CA ASN A 433 -26.00 4.07 -0.03
C ASN A 433 -27.41 3.99 -0.64
N HIS A 434 -28.01 2.80 -0.75
CA HIS A 434 -29.34 2.66 -1.35
C HIS A 434 -30.49 3.05 -0.40
N THR A 435 -30.28 2.94 0.91
CA THR A 435 -31.27 3.33 1.93
C THR A 435 -31.44 4.85 2.10
N ASN A 436 -30.48 5.67 1.63
CA ASN A 436 -30.55 7.13 1.74
C ASN A 436 -31.27 7.80 0.56
N GLY A 437 -31.92 7.03 -0.31
CA GLY A 437 -32.60 7.51 -1.51
C GLY A 437 -34.11 7.71 -1.38
N SER A 438 -34.72 7.35 -0.25
CA SER A 438 -36.18 7.31 -0.08
C SER A 438 -36.62 7.58 1.36
N ASP A 439 -37.62 8.45 1.48
CA ASP A 439 -38.44 8.78 2.65
C ASP A 439 -37.80 9.41 3.91
N HIS A 440 -38.40 10.54 4.30
CA HIS A 440 -38.21 11.15 5.62
C HIS A 440 -39.03 10.38 6.67
N ASN A 441 -38.39 9.52 7.46
CA ASN A 441 -38.85 9.24 8.83
C ASN A 441 -37.72 8.78 9.75
N HIS A 442 -37.84 9.09 11.04
CA HIS A 442 -36.80 8.82 12.04
C HIS A 442 -36.92 7.39 12.60
N GLU A 443 -36.07 6.47 12.15
CA GLU A 443 -35.60 5.39 13.03
C GLU A 443 -34.22 4.85 12.63
N LYS A 444 -33.36 4.56 13.61
CA LYS A 444 -31.97 4.09 13.39
C LYS A 444 -31.91 2.58 13.11
N HIS A 445 -32.60 2.13 12.07
CA HIS A 445 -32.46 0.76 11.59
C HIS A 445 -31.06 0.53 11.00
N LYS A 446 -30.18 -0.07 11.81
CA LYS A 446 -28.95 -0.68 11.31
C LYS A 446 -29.33 -1.78 10.31
N THR A 447 -28.89 -1.63 9.07
CA THR A 447 -28.96 -2.64 8.01
C THR A 447 -28.42 -3.97 8.57
N PRO A 448 -29.19 -5.08 8.50
CA PRO A 448 -28.75 -6.35 9.06
C PRO A 448 -27.52 -6.87 8.30
N PRO A 449 -26.55 -7.54 8.97
CA PRO A 449 -25.35 -8.03 8.31
C PRO A 449 -25.67 -8.96 7.14
N VAL A 450 -25.00 -8.74 6.00
CA VAL A 450 -25.15 -9.58 4.80
C VAL A 450 -24.86 -11.05 5.19
N ARG A 451 -25.86 -11.91 5.03
CA ARG A 451 -25.84 -13.29 5.54
C ARG A 451 -24.66 -14.06 4.94
N GLY A 452 -23.70 -14.48 5.78
CA GLY A 452 -22.47 -15.16 5.34
C GLY A 452 -21.29 -14.23 4.96
N CYS A 453 -21.39 -12.94 5.30
CA CYS A 453 -20.33 -11.94 5.11
C CYS A 453 -19.93 -11.27 6.45
N PRO A 454 -19.09 -11.92 7.28
CA PRO A 454 -18.59 -11.34 8.52
C PRO A 454 -17.58 -10.21 8.24
N LEU A 455 -17.65 -9.12 9.00
CA LEU A 455 -16.76 -7.96 8.89
C LEU A 455 -15.75 -7.84 10.05
N HIS A 456 -16.07 -8.37 11.24
CA HIS A 456 -15.20 -8.35 12.42
C HIS A 456 -14.62 -9.75 12.66
N LEU A 457 -13.41 -9.98 12.17
CA LEU A 457 -12.77 -11.29 12.11
C LEU A 457 -11.49 -11.33 12.96
N ILE A 458 -11.68 -11.53 14.27
CA ILE A 458 -10.59 -11.69 15.25
C ILE A 458 -10.51 -13.12 15.83
N ASP A 459 -9.30 -13.67 15.95
CA ASP A 459 -9.07 -14.96 16.61
C ASP A 459 -9.05 -14.85 18.13
N SER A 460 -9.52 -15.89 18.83
CA SER A 460 -9.63 -15.93 20.29
C SER A 460 -8.54 -16.75 21.00
N CYS A 461 -7.77 -17.58 20.30
CA CYS A 461 -6.80 -18.48 20.92
C CYS A 461 -5.54 -17.75 21.43
N PRO A 462 -5.07 -17.99 22.68
CA PRO A 462 -4.17 -17.06 23.37
C PRO A 462 -2.65 -17.25 23.12
N TRP A 463 -2.22 -17.96 22.08
CA TRP A 463 -0.79 -18.14 21.73
C TRP A 463 -0.51 -17.90 20.24
N PRO A 464 0.72 -17.52 19.84
CA PRO A 464 1.06 -17.34 18.43
C PRO A 464 1.03 -18.68 17.68
N HIS A 465 0.59 -18.65 16.43
CA HIS A 465 0.43 -19.84 15.57
C HIS A 465 -0.56 -20.87 16.12
N CYS A 466 -1.60 -20.40 16.85
CA CYS A 466 -2.78 -21.20 17.17
C CYS A 466 -3.81 -21.26 16.02
N ASN A 467 -3.67 -20.40 15.00
CA ASN A 467 -4.45 -20.46 13.77
C ASN A 467 -3.70 -21.33 12.74
N PRO A 468 -4.35 -22.33 12.12
CA PRO A 468 -3.68 -23.27 11.22
C PRO A 468 -3.34 -22.71 9.83
N THR A 469 -3.90 -21.56 9.48
CA THR A 469 -3.64 -20.86 8.21
C THR A 469 -2.56 -19.79 8.32
N CYS A 470 -1.83 -19.74 9.43
CA CYS A 470 -0.70 -18.83 9.58
C CYS A 470 0.41 -19.09 8.54
N PRO A 471 1.17 -18.05 8.13
CA PRO A 471 2.30 -18.23 7.21
C PRO A 471 3.41 -19.09 7.84
N THR A 472 4.27 -19.72 7.03
CA THR A 472 5.41 -20.48 7.55
C THR A 472 6.30 -19.62 8.44
N ILE A 473 6.61 -20.17 9.61
CA ILE A 473 7.44 -19.52 10.62
C ILE A 473 8.87 -19.51 10.09
N ARG A 474 9.57 -18.38 10.22
CA ARG A 474 10.98 -18.25 9.85
C ARG A 474 11.77 -17.71 11.02
N ASP A 475 12.95 -18.29 11.25
CA ASP A 475 13.88 -17.80 12.26
C ASP A 475 14.39 -16.40 11.88
N GLN A 476 14.32 -15.47 12.83
CA GLN A 476 14.56 -14.03 12.57
C GLN A 476 16.02 -13.68 12.25
N LEU A 477 16.97 -14.59 12.50
CA LEU A 477 18.40 -14.38 12.23
C LEU A 477 18.88 -15.09 10.96
N THR A 478 18.36 -16.28 10.68
CA THR A 478 18.82 -17.17 9.60
C THR A 478 17.85 -17.25 8.42
N GLY A 479 16.61 -16.81 8.58
CA GLY A 479 15.54 -16.90 7.58
C GLY A 479 15.06 -18.33 7.29
N GLN A 480 15.57 -19.35 8.01
CA GLN A 480 15.19 -20.74 7.80
C GLN A 480 13.78 -21.02 8.30
N GLU A 481 13.05 -21.89 7.60
CA GLU A 481 11.69 -22.26 7.98
C GLU A 481 11.67 -23.20 9.19
N MET A 482 10.73 -22.97 10.10
CA MET A 482 10.52 -23.73 11.32
C MET A 482 9.12 -24.34 11.35
N SER A 483 9.01 -25.59 11.79
CA SER A 483 7.71 -26.18 12.11
C SER A 483 7.08 -25.51 13.34
N VAL A 484 5.75 -25.51 13.42
CA VAL A 484 5.01 -24.98 14.57
C VAL A 484 5.44 -25.64 15.89
N ILE A 485 5.80 -26.93 15.90
CA ILE A 485 6.32 -27.61 17.09
C ILE A 485 7.73 -27.12 17.48
N GLN A 486 8.63 -26.89 16.52
CA GLN A 486 9.95 -26.31 16.83
C GLN A 486 9.79 -24.89 17.40
N PHE A 487 8.98 -24.06 16.74
CA PHE A 487 8.67 -22.73 17.20
C PHE A 487 8.06 -22.73 18.61
N LEU A 488 7.00 -23.50 18.87
CA LEU A 488 6.36 -23.52 20.19
C LEU A 488 7.34 -23.99 21.28
N LYS A 489 8.20 -24.99 21.01
CA LYS A 489 9.29 -25.36 21.94
C LYS A 489 10.28 -24.22 22.18
N HIS A 490 10.63 -23.46 21.14
CA HIS A 490 11.45 -22.25 21.28
C HIS A 490 10.68 -21.14 22.03
N MET A 491 9.35 -21.10 21.95
CA MET A 491 8.50 -20.22 22.76
C MET A 491 8.28 -20.68 24.21
N GLY A 492 9.00 -21.70 24.69
CA GLY A 492 8.86 -22.21 26.05
C GLY A 492 7.58 -23.02 26.29
N PHE A 493 6.91 -23.47 25.22
CA PHE A 493 5.70 -24.30 25.30
C PHE A 493 6.04 -25.70 25.81
N ASP A 494 5.88 -25.91 27.11
CA ASP A 494 5.84 -27.23 27.71
C ASP A 494 4.50 -27.91 27.40
N VAL A 495 4.54 -28.86 26.46
CA VAL A 495 3.40 -29.68 26.04
C VAL A 495 2.75 -30.40 27.22
N GLN A 496 3.52 -30.89 28.20
CA GLN A 496 2.96 -31.61 29.35
C GLN A 496 2.24 -30.66 30.29
N LYS A 497 2.87 -29.53 30.65
CA LYS A 497 2.26 -28.48 31.49
C LYS A 497 0.99 -27.90 30.83
N MET A 498 1.03 -27.62 29.53
CA MET A 498 -0.12 -27.11 28.77
C MET A 498 -1.26 -28.15 28.66
N ALA A 499 -0.93 -29.40 28.34
CA ALA A 499 -1.92 -30.47 28.27
C ALA A 499 -2.57 -30.72 29.65
N GLN A 500 -1.79 -30.72 30.72
CA GLN A 500 -2.28 -30.86 32.09
C GLN A 500 -3.19 -29.69 32.51
N GLN A 501 -2.83 -28.44 32.15
CA GLN A 501 -3.67 -27.25 32.40
C GLN A 501 -5.02 -27.30 31.67
N HIS A 502 -5.09 -27.93 30.50
CA HIS A 502 -6.30 -28.06 29.70
C HIS A 502 -7.00 -29.43 29.82
N GLY A 503 -6.58 -30.30 30.75
CA GLY A 503 -7.17 -31.63 30.95
C GLY A 503 -7.06 -32.56 29.74
N MET A 504 -6.04 -32.36 28.89
CA MET A 504 -5.83 -33.06 27.63
C MET A 504 -4.66 -34.06 27.72
N ASP A 505 -4.67 -35.07 26.86
CA ASP A 505 -3.50 -35.94 26.67
C ASP A 505 -2.38 -35.20 25.88
N PRO A 506 -1.09 -35.27 26.31
CA PRO A 506 0.01 -34.60 25.61
C PRO A 506 0.24 -35.03 24.16
N LYS A 507 -0.03 -36.29 23.79
CA LYS A 507 0.09 -36.76 22.40
C LYS A 507 -1.07 -36.24 21.55
N LYS A 508 -2.27 -36.15 22.11
CA LYS A 508 -3.43 -35.51 21.46
C LYS A 508 -3.14 -34.02 21.19
N LEU A 509 -2.59 -33.30 22.17
CA LEU A 509 -2.16 -31.91 21.99
C LEU A 509 -1.08 -31.78 20.89
N LEU A 510 -0.07 -32.66 20.88
CA LEU A 510 0.93 -32.70 19.80
C LEU A 510 0.33 -33.01 18.42
N GLY A 511 -0.68 -33.88 18.36
CA GLY A 511 -1.41 -34.17 17.11
C GLY A 511 -2.19 -32.96 16.59
N MET A 512 -2.88 -32.25 17.48
CA MET A 512 -3.58 -30.98 17.16
C MET A 512 -2.62 -29.91 16.66
N LEU A 513 -1.45 -29.74 17.30
CA LEU A 513 -0.42 -28.79 16.89
C LEU A 513 0.30 -29.16 15.58
N ASN A 514 0.32 -30.44 15.19
CA ASN A 514 0.84 -30.86 13.88
C ASN A 514 -0.19 -30.73 12.75
N ASN A 515 -1.48 -30.99 13.05
CA ASN A 515 -2.55 -31.04 12.05
C ASN A 515 -3.31 -29.71 11.91
N GLY A 516 -3.01 -28.71 12.74
CA GLY A 516 -3.69 -27.42 12.74
C GLY A 516 -5.18 -27.55 13.10
N SER A 517 -5.49 -28.31 14.16
CA SER A 517 -6.86 -28.71 14.54
C SER A 517 -7.22 -28.32 15.97
#